data_AF-A0A3Q0D1E3-F1
#
_entry.id   AF-A0A3Q0D1E3-F1
#
_cell.length_a   1.000
_cell.length_b   1.000
_cell.length_c   1.000
_cell.angle_alpha   90.00
_cell.angle_beta   90.00
_cell.angle_gamma   90.00
#
_symmetry.space_group_name_H-M   'P 1'
#
loop_
_entity.id
_entity.type
_entity.pdbx_description
1 polymer ?
#
loop_
_entity_poly.entity_id
_entity_poly.type
_entity_poly.pdbx_seq_one_letter_code
_entity_poly.pdbx_strand_id
1 'polypeptide(L)'
;MSELDQLRQEAEQLKNQIRDARKACADATLSQITNNIDPVGRIQMRTRRTLRGHLAKIYAMHWGTDSRLLVSASQDGKLIIWDSYTTNKVHAIPLRSSWVMTCAYAPSGNYVACGGLDNICSIYNLKTREGNVRVSRELAGHTGTHLILAF
;
A
#
# COMPACT_ATOMS: atom_id res chain seq x y z
N MET A 1 33.36 27.58 16.23
CA MET A 1 32.45 26.43 16.00
C MET A 1 31.36 26.95 15.08
N SER A 2 31.17 26.34 13.90
CA SER A 2 30.19 26.84 12.93
C SER A 2 28.77 26.70 13.49
N GLU A 3 27.83 27.54 13.08
CA GLU A 3 26.40 27.39 13.37
C GLU A 3 25.90 25.98 12.99
N LEU A 4 26.45 25.42 11.91
CA LEU A 4 26.19 24.05 11.48
C LEU A 4 26.65 22.99 12.50
N ASP A 5 27.81 23.21 13.13
CA ASP A 5 28.34 22.27 14.12
C ASP A 5 27.51 22.30 15.41
N GLN A 6 27.02 23.48 15.79
CA GLN A 6 26.11 23.65 16.93
C GLN A 6 24.78 22.91 16.69
N LEU A 7 24.15 23.11 15.54
CA LEU A 7 22.92 22.41 15.16
C LEU A 7 23.12 20.88 15.10
N ARG A 8 24.27 20.42 14.61
CA ARG A 8 24.61 18.99 14.57
C ARG A 8 24.75 18.41 15.97
N GLN A 9 25.42 19.13 16.88
CA GLN A 9 25.59 18.70 18.27
C GLN A 9 24.25 18.70 19.02
N GLU A 10 23.43 19.72 18.83
CA GLU A 10 22.08 19.81 19.40
C GLU A 10 21.19 18.65 18.91
N ALA A 11 21.22 18.32 17.62
CA ALA A 11 20.48 17.18 17.08
C ALA A 11 20.90 15.83 17.72
N GLU A 12 22.20 15.61 17.95
CA GLU A 12 22.68 14.42 18.64
C GLU A 12 22.27 14.40 20.12
N GLN A 13 22.28 15.56 20.78
CA GLN A 13 21.81 15.68 22.16
C GLN A 13 20.30 15.38 22.28
N LEU A 14 19.47 15.91 21.38
CA LEU A 14 18.04 15.60 21.33
C LEU A 14 17.79 14.10 21.04
N LYS A 15 18.56 13.48 20.14
CA LYS A 15 18.48 12.03 19.90
C LYS A 15 18.79 11.22 21.17
N ASN A 16 19.80 11.65 21.95
CA ASN A 16 20.14 10.99 23.21
C ASN A 16 19.05 11.18 24.26
N GLN A 17 18.49 12.38 24.41
CA GLN A 17 17.36 12.64 25.31
C GLN A 17 16.15 11.77 24.95
N ILE A 18 15.80 11.64 23.66
CA ILE A 18 14.73 10.75 23.20
C ILE A 18 15.05 9.28 23.55
N ARG A 19 16.30 8.85 23.37
CA ARG A 19 16.74 7.49 23.70
C ARG A 19 16.59 7.22 25.20
N ASP A 20 16.99 8.15 26.04
CA ASP A 20 16.94 8.00 27.49
C ASP A 20 15.49 8.04 27.99
N ALA A 21 14.64 8.92 27.46
CA ALA A 21 13.21 8.94 27.75
C ALA A 21 12.50 7.63 27.34
N ARG A 22 12.84 7.07 26.17
CA ARG A 22 12.33 5.76 25.73
C ARG A 22 12.77 4.63 26.67
N LYS A 23 14.02 4.65 27.11
CA LYS A 23 14.53 3.65 28.07
C LYS A 23 13.86 3.76 29.43
N ALA A 24 13.61 4.99 29.92
CA ALA A 24 12.95 5.22 31.19
C ALA A 24 11.51 4.66 31.22
N CYS A 25 10.84 4.60 30.07
CA CYS A 25 9.50 4.01 29.93
C CYS A 25 9.50 2.53 29.49
N ALA A 26 10.67 1.91 29.28
CA ALA A 26 10.80 0.54 28.80
C ALA A 26 10.95 -0.44 29.99
N ASP A 27 9.91 -0.52 30.82
CA ASP A 27 9.84 -1.32 32.05
C ASP A 27 9.64 -2.82 31.81
N ALA A 28 8.93 -3.20 30.76
CA ALA A 28 8.72 -4.58 30.35
C ALA A 28 8.69 -4.73 28.83
N THR A 29 8.80 -5.97 28.35
CA THR A 29 8.60 -6.31 26.93
C THR A 29 7.24 -6.96 26.71
N LEU A 30 6.71 -6.84 25.48
CA LEU A 30 5.47 -7.52 25.10
C LEU A 30 5.54 -9.02 25.39
N SER A 31 6.68 -9.66 25.12
CA SER A 31 6.88 -11.09 25.40
C SER A 31 6.80 -11.44 26.88
N GLN A 32 7.31 -10.59 27.79
CA GLN A 32 7.21 -10.82 29.24
C GLN A 32 5.76 -10.77 29.71
N ILE A 33 4.99 -9.82 29.18
CA ILE A 33 3.59 -9.59 29.54
C ILE A 33 2.70 -10.73 29.00
N THR A 34 3.00 -11.25 27.80
CA THR A 34 2.19 -12.29 27.15
C THR A 34 2.62 -13.72 27.47
N ASN A 35 3.53 -13.94 28.42
CA ASN A 35 4.02 -15.28 28.80
C ASN A 35 2.92 -16.26 29.25
N ASN A 36 1.81 -15.74 29.77
CA ASN A 36 0.68 -16.55 30.23
C ASN A 36 -0.40 -16.75 29.15
N ILE A 37 -0.19 -16.26 27.93
CA ILE A 37 -1.12 -16.44 26.82
C ILE A 37 -0.81 -17.76 26.12
N ASP A 38 -1.83 -18.59 25.96
CA ASP A 38 -1.71 -19.85 25.24
C ASP A 38 -1.23 -19.61 23.79
N PRO A 39 -0.22 -20.37 23.32
CA PRO A 39 0.23 -20.26 21.95
C PRO A 39 -0.90 -20.59 20.96
N VAL A 40 -0.99 -19.83 19.86
CA VAL A 40 -1.97 -20.02 18.77
C VAL A 40 -1.88 -21.38 18.06
N GLY A 41 -0.90 -22.21 18.41
CA GLY A 41 -0.63 -23.49 17.76
C GLY A 41 -0.10 -23.34 16.34
N ARG A 42 -0.06 -24.46 15.59
CA ARG A 42 0.45 -24.47 14.22
C ARG A 42 -0.61 -23.99 13.24
N ILE A 43 -0.42 -22.79 12.67
CA ILE A 43 -1.30 -22.26 11.62
C ILE A 43 -0.96 -22.93 10.27
N GLN A 44 -1.90 -23.69 9.71
CA GLN A 44 -1.76 -24.33 8.39
C GLN A 44 -2.67 -23.66 7.36
N MET A 45 -2.13 -22.65 6.66
CA MET A 45 -2.85 -22.02 5.56
C MET A 45 -2.80 -22.87 4.29
N ARG A 46 -3.90 -22.89 3.53
CA ARG A 46 -3.99 -23.54 2.21
C ARG A 46 -4.55 -22.56 1.20
N THR A 47 -3.98 -22.54 0.00
CA THR A 47 -4.47 -21.72 -1.10
C THR A 47 -5.90 -22.13 -1.46
N ARG A 48 -6.85 -21.20 -1.34
CA ARG A 48 -8.26 -21.42 -1.72
C ARG A 48 -8.58 -21.01 -3.14
N ARG A 49 -7.85 -20.03 -3.68
CA ARG A 49 -8.07 -19.43 -5.00
C ARG A 49 -6.74 -19.05 -5.64
N THR A 50 -6.68 -19.10 -6.97
CA THR A 50 -5.55 -18.61 -7.77
C THR A 50 -6.08 -17.67 -8.84
N LEU A 51 -5.79 -16.37 -8.69
CA LEU A 51 -6.27 -15.34 -9.62
C LEU A 51 -5.34 -15.26 -10.83
N ARG A 52 -5.78 -15.78 -11.97
CA ARG A 52 -4.99 -15.79 -13.22
C ARG A 52 -5.40 -14.66 -14.15
N GLY A 53 -4.44 -13.88 -14.64
CA GLY A 53 -4.70 -12.87 -15.67
C GLY A 53 -3.64 -11.81 -15.89
N HIS A 54 -2.73 -11.61 -14.93
CA HIS A 54 -1.56 -10.78 -15.18
C HIS A 54 -0.54 -11.50 -16.05
N LEU A 55 0.13 -10.74 -16.92
CA LEU A 55 1.13 -11.25 -17.86
C LEU A 55 2.56 -10.95 -17.42
N ALA A 56 2.72 -10.11 -16.40
CA ALA A 56 4.01 -9.74 -15.84
C ALA A 56 3.98 -9.76 -14.31
N LYS A 57 5.08 -9.32 -13.69
CA LYS A 57 5.24 -9.24 -12.24
C LYS A 57 4.14 -8.35 -11.64
N ILE A 58 3.56 -8.79 -10.52
CA ILE A 58 2.60 -8.03 -9.73
C ILE A 58 3.39 -7.32 -8.63
N TYR A 59 3.20 -6.02 -8.48
CA TYR A 59 3.96 -5.20 -7.52
C TYR A 59 3.14 -4.86 -6.29
N ALA A 60 1.84 -4.64 -6.46
CA ALA A 60 0.96 -4.25 -5.37
C ALA A 60 -0.41 -4.92 -5.49
N MET A 61 -1.05 -5.10 -4.34
CA MET A 61 -2.46 -5.43 -4.23
C MET A 61 -3.06 -4.69 -3.03
N HIS A 62 -4.36 -4.40 -3.10
CA HIS A 62 -5.08 -3.82 -1.98
C HIS A 62 -6.51 -4.37 -1.92
N TRP A 63 -6.94 -4.78 -0.73
CA TRP A 63 -8.31 -5.21 -0.50
C TRP A 63 -9.25 -4.01 -0.46
N GLY A 64 -10.47 -4.21 -0.96
CA GLY A 64 -11.59 -3.36 -0.66
C GLY A 64 -12.08 -3.59 0.78
N THR A 65 -12.83 -2.63 1.30
CA THR A 65 -13.46 -2.69 2.63
C THR A 65 -14.55 -3.76 2.72
N ASP A 66 -15.07 -4.22 1.58
CA ASP A 66 -16.06 -5.29 1.48
C ASP A 66 -15.48 -6.70 1.70
N SER A 67 -14.15 -6.82 1.89
CA SER A 67 -13.44 -8.10 2.05
C SER A 67 -13.67 -9.11 0.92
N ARG A 68 -14.14 -8.62 -0.25
CA ARG A 68 -14.48 -9.45 -1.41
C ARG A 68 -13.73 -8.96 -2.64
N LEU A 69 -13.79 -7.66 -2.91
CA LEU A 69 -13.10 -7.06 -4.03
C LEU A 69 -11.66 -6.75 -3.64
N LEU A 70 -10.75 -6.91 -4.59
CA LEU A 70 -9.36 -6.44 -4.45
C LEU A 70 -8.86 -5.89 -5.77
N VAL A 71 -7.94 -4.94 -5.70
CA VAL A 71 -7.19 -4.44 -6.86
C VAL A 71 -5.78 -5.01 -6.83
N SER A 72 -5.23 -5.32 -8.00
CA SER A 72 -3.83 -5.64 -8.18
C SER A 72 -3.22 -4.85 -9.33
N ALA A 73 -1.94 -4.51 -9.19
CA ALA A 73 -1.18 -3.72 -10.15
C ALA A 73 0.02 -4.50 -10.65
N SER A 74 0.20 -4.54 -11.97
CA SER A 74 1.28 -5.29 -12.60
C SER A 74 2.05 -4.46 -13.62
N GLN A 75 3.30 -4.88 -13.84
CA GLN A 75 4.17 -4.34 -14.88
C GLN A 75 3.68 -4.61 -16.31
N ASP A 76 2.61 -5.38 -16.48
CA ASP A 76 1.93 -5.52 -17.77
C ASP A 76 1.12 -4.27 -18.15
N GLY A 77 1.18 -3.21 -17.32
CA GLY A 77 0.46 -1.96 -17.52
C GLY A 77 -1.03 -2.10 -17.25
N LYS A 78 -1.44 -3.00 -16.36
CA LYS A 78 -2.85 -3.17 -15.98
C LYS A 78 -3.05 -3.07 -14.47
N LEU A 79 -4.12 -2.37 -14.10
CA LEU A 79 -4.81 -2.60 -12.83
C LEU A 79 -5.97 -3.55 -13.07
N ILE A 80 -6.03 -4.63 -12.31
CA ILE A 80 -7.17 -5.57 -12.37
C ILE A 80 -7.89 -5.55 -11.04
N ILE A 81 -9.22 -5.39 -11.10
CA ILE A 81 -10.11 -5.55 -9.95
C ILE A 81 -10.71 -6.94 -10.03
N TRP A 82 -10.56 -7.69 -8.95
CA TRP A 82 -11.00 -9.07 -8.84
C TRP A 82 -12.12 -9.19 -7.84
N ASP A 83 -13.04 -10.09 -8.13
CA ASP A 83 -13.90 -10.69 -7.13
C ASP A 83 -13.23 -11.96 -6.60
N SER A 84 -12.78 -11.93 -5.34
CA SER A 84 -12.06 -13.04 -4.72
C SER A 84 -12.91 -14.31 -4.56
N TYR A 85 -14.24 -14.19 -4.50
CA TYR A 85 -15.12 -15.34 -4.26
C TYR A 85 -15.26 -16.17 -5.54
N THR A 86 -15.50 -15.48 -6.66
CA THR A 86 -15.75 -16.07 -7.98
C THR A 86 -14.51 -16.15 -8.86
N THR A 87 -13.41 -15.50 -8.49
CA THR A 87 -12.18 -15.33 -9.30
C THR A 87 -12.35 -14.53 -10.59
N ASN A 88 -13.50 -13.89 -10.76
CA ASN A 88 -13.79 -13.10 -11.94
C ASN A 88 -13.06 -11.75 -11.89
N LYS A 89 -12.70 -11.25 -13.09
CA LYS A 89 -12.18 -9.90 -13.27
C LYS A 89 -13.37 -8.96 -13.42
N VAL A 90 -13.60 -8.09 -12.44
CA VAL A 90 -14.67 -7.09 -12.49
C VAL A 90 -14.27 -5.97 -13.44
N HIS A 91 -13.02 -5.51 -13.34
CA HIS A 91 -12.45 -4.51 -14.25
C HIS A 91 -11.01 -4.84 -14.59
N ALA A 92 -10.60 -4.48 -15.81
CA ALA A 92 -9.20 -4.47 -16.23
C ALA A 92 -8.91 -3.09 -16.84
N ILE A 93 -8.21 -2.26 -16.08
CA ILE A 93 -7.93 -0.87 -16.41
C ILE A 93 -6.52 -0.83 -17.04
N PRO A 94 -6.40 -0.46 -18.33
CA PRO A 94 -5.10 -0.22 -18.93
C PRO A 94 -4.50 1.07 -18.35
N LEU A 95 -3.25 0.98 -17.92
CA LEU A 95 -2.46 2.09 -17.43
C LEU A 95 -1.69 2.73 -18.59
N ARG A 96 -1.42 4.03 -18.46
CA ARG A 96 -0.59 4.77 -19.41
C ARG A 96 0.89 4.37 -19.27
N SER A 97 1.35 4.16 -18.05
CA SER A 97 2.70 3.68 -17.74
C SER A 97 2.63 2.21 -17.34
N SER A 98 3.52 1.40 -17.93
CA SER A 98 3.69 0.00 -17.53
C SER A 98 4.38 -0.14 -16.16
N TRP A 99 5.10 0.89 -15.71
CA TRP A 99 5.92 0.83 -14.50
C TRP A 99 5.15 1.24 -13.25
N VAL A 100 4.10 0.48 -12.93
CA VAL A 100 3.31 0.68 -11.71
C VAL A 100 4.00 0.04 -10.50
N MET A 101 4.06 0.75 -9.38
CA MET A 101 4.69 0.26 -8.15
C MET A 101 3.68 0.08 -7.01
N THR A 102 2.59 0.82 -7.03
CA THR A 102 1.60 0.85 -5.96
C THR A 102 0.18 0.95 -6.50
N CYS A 103 -0.77 0.42 -5.74
CA CYS A 103 -2.20 0.63 -5.97
C CYS A 103 -2.94 0.73 -4.65
N ALA A 104 -4.04 1.49 -4.66
CA ALA A 104 -4.94 1.63 -3.53
C ALA A 104 -6.39 1.45 -3.97
N TYR A 105 -7.21 0.94 -3.06
CA TYR A 105 -8.66 0.83 -3.22
C TYR A 105 -9.33 1.78 -2.25
N ALA A 106 -10.21 2.65 -2.73
CA ALA A 106 -10.86 3.62 -1.86
C ALA A 106 -11.84 2.91 -0.89
N PRO A 107 -11.94 3.36 0.37
CA PRO A 107 -12.86 2.76 1.35
C PRO A 107 -14.33 2.77 0.93
N SER A 108 -14.71 3.72 0.07
CA SER A 108 -16.06 3.83 -0.50
C SER A 108 -16.34 2.81 -1.62
N GLY A 109 -15.31 2.15 -2.16
CA GLY A 109 -15.37 1.28 -3.33
C GLY A 109 -15.66 1.97 -4.65
N ASN A 110 -15.63 3.30 -4.69
CA ASN A 110 -15.91 4.07 -5.90
C ASN A 110 -14.64 4.37 -6.71
N TYR A 111 -13.46 4.30 -6.11
CA TYR A 111 -12.20 4.70 -6.74
C TYR A 111 -11.09 3.69 -6.50
N VAL A 112 -10.15 3.67 -7.46
CA VAL A 112 -8.84 3.04 -7.30
C VAL A 112 -7.77 4.03 -7.72
N ALA A 113 -6.59 3.91 -7.13
CA ALA A 113 -5.44 4.74 -7.47
C ALA A 113 -4.25 3.85 -7.80
N CYS A 114 -3.36 4.36 -8.63
CA CYS A 114 -2.04 3.79 -8.83
C CYS A 114 -0.99 4.88 -9.04
N GLY A 115 0.26 4.49 -8.83
CA GLY A 115 1.42 5.32 -9.14
C GLY A 115 2.66 4.47 -9.34
N GLY A 116 3.68 5.06 -9.94
CA GLY A 116 4.95 4.39 -10.18
C GLY A 116 6.05 5.32 -10.64
N LEU A 117 6.79 4.89 -11.67
CA LEU A 117 7.96 5.65 -12.19
C LEU A 117 7.59 6.88 -13.00
N ASP A 118 6.32 7.06 -13.34
CA ASP A 118 5.80 8.26 -14.00
C ASP A 118 5.63 9.44 -13.04
N ASN A 119 5.86 9.24 -11.74
CA ASN A 119 5.70 10.23 -10.67
C ASN A 119 4.29 10.87 -10.67
N ILE A 120 3.30 10.16 -11.19
CA ILE A 120 1.90 10.58 -11.26
C ILE A 120 1.06 9.59 -10.47
N CYS A 121 0.24 10.10 -9.56
CA CYS A 121 -0.82 9.29 -8.96
C CYS A 121 -2.10 9.44 -9.78
N SER A 122 -2.50 8.37 -10.47
CA SER A 122 -3.70 8.32 -11.29
C SER A 122 -4.86 7.73 -10.49
N ILE A 123 -5.97 8.47 -10.41
CA ILE A 123 -7.20 8.07 -9.72
C ILE A 123 -8.24 7.70 -10.77
N TYR A 124 -8.83 6.52 -10.66
CA TYR A 124 -9.85 5.98 -11.55
C TYR A 124 -11.19 5.87 -10.84
N ASN A 125 -12.27 6.28 -11.51
CA ASN A 125 -13.63 6.11 -11.00
C ASN A 125 -14.23 4.80 -11.53
N LEU A 126 -14.64 3.92 -10.62
CA LEU A 126 -15.23 2.61 -10.93
C LEU A 126 -16.74 2.69 -11.20
N LYS A 127 -17.43 3.73 -10.71
CA LYS A 127 -18.87 3.92 -10.88
C LYS A 127 -19.17 4.96 -11.96
N THR A 128 -18.72 4.70 -13.19
CA THR A 128 -19.07 5.54 -14.33
C THR A 128 -20.40 5.09 -14.94
N ARG A 129 -21.28 6.05 -15.27
CA ARG A 129 -22.58 5.79 -15.91
C ARG A 129 -22.46 5.20 -17.32
N GLU A 130 -21.31 5.38 -17.96
CA GLU A 130 -21.01 4.95 -19.33
C GLU A 130 -20.37 3.56 -19.43
N GLY A 131 -20.19 2.85 -18.31
CA GLY A 131 -19.63 1.48 -18.27
C GLY A 131 -18.11 1.37 -18.47
N ASN A 132 -17.46 2.41 -19.00
CA ASN A 132 -16.01 2.45 -19.16
C ASN A 132 -15.33 3.17 -17.97
N VAL A 133 -14.40 2.47 -17.31
CA VAL A 133 -13.56 3.06 -16.25
C VAL A 133 -12.58 4.04 -16.90
N ARG A 134 -12.61 5.30 -16.46
CA ARG A 134 -11.72 6.36 -16.94
C ARG A 134 -10.93 6.97 -15.80
N VAL A 135 -9.81 7.59 -16.15
CA VAL A 135 -9.03 8.41 -15.23
C VAL A 135 -9.91 9.58 -14.80
N SER A 136 -10.15 9.70 -13.50
CA SER A 136 -10.89 10.80 -12.88
C SER A 136 -9.98 11.98 -12.58
N ARG A 137 -8.73 11.73 -12.18
CA ARG A 137 -7.74 12.75 -11.86
C ARG A 137 -6.34 12.18 -11.93
N GLU A 138 -5.39 12.98 -12.40
CA GLU A 138 -3.95 12.72 -12.31
C GLU A 138 -3.34 13.74 -11.35
N LEU A 139 -2.67 13.25 -10.32
CA LEU A 139 -1.97 14.06 -9.33
C LEU A 139 -0.48 14.06 -9.68
N ALA A 140 -0.02 15.16 -10.28
CA ALA A 140 1.38 15.43 -10.56
C ALA A 140 1.92 16.42 -9.51
N GLY A 141 3.18 16.25 -9.11
CA GLY A 141 3.83 17.14 -8.14
C GLY A 141 4.99 16.50 -7.37
N HIS A 142 5.14 15.18 -7.48
CA HIS A 142 6.27 14.49 -6.89
C HIS A 142 7.47 14.52 -7.84
N THR A 143 8.64 14.82 -7.28
CA THR A 143 9.93 14.84 -7.99
C THR A 143 10.65 13.48 -7.94
N GLY A 144 10.02 12.47 -7.34
CA GLY A 144 10.53 11.11 -7.19
C GLY A 144 9.39 10.08 -7.24
N THR A 145 9.78 8.80 -7.23
CA THR A 145 8.89 7.67 -7.51
C THR A 145 7.89 7.41 -6.37
N HIS A 146 6.66 7.04 -6.71
CA HIS A 146 5.63 6.70 -5.73
C HIS A 146 5.81 5.29 -5.20
N LEU A 147 6.23 5.17 -3.95
CA LEU A 147 6.42 3.87 -3.29
C LEU A 147 5.14 3.32 -2.65
N ILE A 148 4.30 4.16 -2.05
CA ILE A 148 3.09 3.73 -1.32
C ILE A 148 1.97 4.74 -1.58
N LEU A 149 0.75 4.23 -1.77
CA LEU A 149 -0.47 5.02 -1.85
C LEU A 149 -1.52 4.38 -0.94
N ALA A 150 -2.28 5.23 -0.24
CA ALA A 150 -3.50 4.87 0.45
C ALA A 150 -4.52 5.99 0.19
N PHE A 151 -5.81 5.63 0.14
CA PHE A 151 -6.90 6.60 0.09
C PHE A 151 -7.28 7.06 1.50
#